data_AF-A0A9D8L946-F1
#
_entry.id   AF-A0A9D8L946-F1
#
_cell.length_a   1.000
_cell.length_b   1.000
_cell.length_c   1.000
_cell.angle_alpha   90.00
_cell.angle_beta   90.00
_cell.angle_gamma   90.00
#
_symmetry.space_group_name_H-M   'P 1'
#
loop_
_entity.id
_entity.type
_entity.pdbx_description
1 polymer ?
#
loop_
_entity_poly.entity_id
_entity_poly.type
_entity_poly.pdbx_seq_one_letter_code
_entity_poly.pdbx_strand_id
1 'polypeptide(L)'
;MTNRLLDEAARETVTGGAATPLPPVAEKRPSPSTWHGVTRVDDYAWLRADNWQQVMHEPSVLAPDIRAYLDAENAYSEAAMAPVEELRKALFKEMRGRIKEDDSSVPAPDG
;
A
#
# COMPACT_ATOMS: atom_id res chain seq x y z
N MET A 1 -29.02 -12.80 -22.76
CA MET A 1 -29.88 -13.29 -21.67
C MET A 1 -29.12 -14.42 -21.00
N THR A 2 -28.62 -14.39 -19.77
CA THR A 2 -28.83 -13.53 -18.62
C THR A 2 -27.68 -13.91 -17.68
N ASN A 3 -26.74 -13.00 -17.39
CA ASN A 3 -25.71 -13.26 -16.37
C ASN A 3 -26.34 -12.97 -15.01
N ARG A 4 -27.00 -14.00 -14.49
CA ARG A 4 -27.43 -14.14 -13.10
C ARG A 4 -26.25 -14.78 -12.37
N LEU A 5 -25.66 -14.08 -11.41
CA LEU A 5 -24.86 -14.57 -10.25
C LEU A 5 -23.91 -13.47 -9.74
N LEU A 6 -24.46 -12.34 -9.27
CA LEU A 6 -23.75 -11.39 -8.39
C LEU A 6 -24.71 -10.88 -7.32
N ASP A 7 -25.46 -11.79 -6.70
CA ASP A 7 -26.32 -11.43 -5.57
C ASP A 7 -26.20 -12.50 -4.49
N GLU A 8 -25.18 -12.33 -3.64
CA GLU A 8 -25.19 -12.91 -2.29
C GLU A 8 -24.69 -11.84 -1.33
N ALA A 9 -25.68 -11.11 -0.82
CA ALA A 9 -25.59 -10.15 0.24
C ALA A 9 -25.24 -10.79 1.59
N ALA A 10 -24.99 -9.91 2.56
CA ALA A 10 -24.94 -10.13 4.02
C ALA A 10 -23.57 -10.53 4.60
N ARG A 11 -22.78 -9.50 4.92
CA ARG A 11 -21.95 -9.53 6.14
C ARG A 11 -22.50 -8.51 7.12
N GLU A 12 -22.74 -9.01 8.32
CA GLU A 12 -23.49 -8.44 9.43
C GLU A 12 -23.03 -7.02 9.82
N THR A 13 -24.01 -6.15 10.04
CA THR A 13 -23.82 -4.82 10.60
C THR A 13 -23.55 -4.91 12.10
N VAL A 14 -22.31 -4.65 12.52
CA VAL A 14 -22.01 -4.18 13.88
C VAL A 14 -22.02 -2.65 13.87
N THR A 15 -22.95 -2.07 14.64
CA THR A 15 -23.09 -0.64 14.85
C THR A 15 -21.92 -0.09 15.66
N GLY A 16 -21.15 0.82 15.05
CA GLY A 16 -20.21 1.71 15.74
C GLY A 16 -18.92 1.98 14.97
N GLY A 17 -18.93 2.91 14.01
CA GLY A 17 -17.73 3.37 13.32
C GLY A 17 -18.07 3.94 11.94
N ALA A 18 -17.46 5.07 11.57
CA ALA A 18 -17.63 5.66 10.23
C ALA A 18 -17.42 4.59 9.14
N ALA A 19 -18.30 4.56 8.13
CA ALA A 19 -18.24 3.56 7.07
C ALA A 19 -16.91 3.70 6.31
N THR A 20 -16.02 2.71 6.46
CA THR A 20 -14.78 2.62 5.69
C THR A 20 -15.14 2.55 4.20
N PRO A 21 -14.52 3.37 3.33
CA PRO A 21 -14.74 3.28 1.90
C PRO A 21 -14.35 1.90 1.38
N LEU A 22 -14.91 1.49 0.25
CA LEU A 22 -14.49 0.25 -0.40
C LEU A 22 -13.03 0.37 -0.85
N PRO A 23 -12.25 -0.73 -0.78
CA PRO A 23 -10.89 -0.72 -1.27
C PRO A 23 -10.86 -0.41 -2.77
N PRO A 24 -9.90 0.40 -3.26
CA PRO A 24 -9.76 0.66 -4.68
C PRO A 24 -9.39 -0.63 -5.42
N VAL A 25 -9.85 -0.74 -6.65
CA VAL A 25 -9.57 -1.91 -7.51
C VAL A 25 -8.68 -1.47 -8.65
N ALA A 26 -7.47 -2.03 -8.73
CA ALA A 26 -6.55 -1.75 -9.82
C ALA A 26 -7.10 -2.29 -11.16
N GLU A 27 -6.97 -1.49 -12.20
CA GLU A 27 -7.27 -1.92 -13.57
C GLU A 27 -6.30 -3.04 -13.98
N LYS A 28 -6.82 -4.09 -14.62
CA LYS A 28 -6.00 -5.14 -15.22
C LYS A 28 -5.56 -4.71 -16.62
N ARG A 29 -4.25 -4.61 -16.83
CA ARG A 29 -3.61 -4.32 -18.11
C ARG A 29 -2.61 -5.45 -18.43
N PRO A 30 -3.02 -6.47 -19.20
CA PRO A 30 -2.18 -7.64 -19.46
C PRO A 30 -0.83 -7.25 -20.08
N SER A 31 0.26 -7.50 -19.35
CA SER A 31 1.63 -7.30 -19.83
C SER A 31 2.38 -8.63 -19.88
N PRO A 32 2.48 -9.29 -21.06
CA PRO A 32 3.22 -10.54 -21.20
C PRO A 32 4.73 -10.30 -21.16
N SER A 33 5.46 -11.20 -20.51
CA SER A 33 6.92 -11.29 -20.55
C SER A 33 7.37 -12.74 -20.67
N THR A 34 8.42 -12.99 -21.44
CA THR A 34 8.93 -14.35 -21.68
C THR A 34 10.36 -14.49 -21.19
N TRP A 35 10.59 -15.48 -20.33
CA TRP A 35 11.89 -15.77 -19.73
C TRP A 35 12.15 -17.28 -19.84
N HIS A 36 13.30 -17.66 -20.40
CA HIS A 36 13.68 -19.07 -20.60
C HIS A 36 12.60 -19.92 -21.31
N GLY A 37 11.90 -19.33 -22.29
CA GLY A 37 10.82 -19.99 -23.02
C GLY A 37 9.49 -20.09 -22.27
N VAL A 38 9.39 -19.53 -21.06
CA VAL A 38 8.14 -19.47 -20.27
C VAL A 38 7.55 -18.07 -20.33
N THR A 39 6.31 -17.96 -20.79
CA THR A 39 5.57 -16.70 -20.83
C THR A 39 4.72 -16.53 -19.58
N ARG A 40 4.86 -15.38 -18.91
CA ARG A 40 4.04 -14.95 -17.78
C ARG A 40 3.34 -13.63 -18.12
N VAL A 41 2.06 -13.52 -17.78
CA VAL A 41 1.30 -12.27 -17.89
C VAL A 41 1.23 -11.62 -16.52
N ASP A 42 1.63 -10.35 -16.45
CA ASP A 42 1.49 -9.49 -15.29
C ASP A 42 0.43 -8.42 -15.59
N ASP A 43 -0.79 -8.60 -15.07
CA ASP A 43 -1.91 -7.66 -15.29
C ASP A 43 -1.68 -6.30 -14.61
N TYR A 44 -0.70 -6.18 -13.71
CA TYR A 44 -0.47 -4.99 -12.90
C TYR A 44 0.92 -4.40 -13.11
N ALA A 45 1.61 -4.80 -14.19
CA ALA A 45 2.93 -4.27 -14.52
C ALA A 45 2.94 -2.74 -14.64
N TRP A 46 1.82 -2.12 -14.99
CA TRP A 46 1.66 -0.66 -15.10
C TRP A 46 1.82 0.09 -13.77
N LEU A 47 1.68 -0.57 -12.61
CA LEU A 47 1.96 0.03 -11.30
C LEU A 47 3.46 0.14 -11.00
N ARG A 48 4.31 -0.48 -11.83
CA ARG A 48 5.76 -0.37 -11.72
C ARG A 48 6.23 0.92 -12.41
N ALA A 49 6.60 1.91 -11.61
CA ALA A 49 7.22 3.12 -12.14
C ALA A 49 8.67 2.83 -12.57
N ASP A 50 8.96 2.94 -13.87
CA ASP A 50 10.32 2.78 -14.40
C ASP A 50 11.29 3.83 -13.83
N ASN A 51 10.78 5.03 -13.53
CA ASN A 51 11.52 6.14 -12.94
C ASN A 51 11.46 6.17 -11.40
N TRP A 52 11.23 5.05 -10.71
CA TRP A 52 11.02 5.02 -9.26
C TRP A 52 12.13 5.72 -8.45
N GLN A 53 13.39 5.65 -8.90
CA GLN A 53 14.51 6.34 -8.25
C GLN A 53 14.33 7.86 -8.29
N GLN A 54 13.91 8.40 -9.44
CA GLN A 54 13.61 9.82 -9.56
C GLN A 54 12.37 10.19 -8.75
N VAL A 55 11.34 9.35 -8.76
CA VAL A 55 10.11 9.56 -7.96
C VAL A 55 10.43 9.69 -6.46
N MET A 56 11.43 8.98 -5.94
CA MET A 56 11.85 9.11 -4.53
C MET A 56 12.40 10.50 -4.20
N HIS A 57 13.07 11.15 -5.15
CA HIS A 57 13.59 12.50 -4.98
C HIS A 57 12.57 13.58 -5.36
N GLU A 58 11.76 13.31 -6.38
CA GLU A 58 10.79 14.21 -6.96
C GLU A 58 9.47 13.46 -7.21
N PRO A 59 8.58 13.39 -6.21
CA PRO A 59 7.35 12.61 -6.33
C PRO A 59 6.44 13.08 -7.49
N SER A 60 6.51 14.35 -7.88
CA SER A 60 5.70 14.93 -8.96
C SER A 60 5.92 14.29 -10.34
N VAL A 61 7.05 13.61 -10.56
CA VAL A 61 7.32 12.92 -11.84
C VAL A 61 6.68 11.52 -11.93
N LEU A 62 5.95 11.10 -10.89
CA LEU A 62 5.21 9.84 -10.93
C LEU A 62 4.07 9.90 -11.96
N ALA A 63 3.90 8.82 -12.72
CA ALA A 63 2.83 8.70 -13.70
C ALA A 63 1.44 8.97 -13.07
N PRO A 64 0.55 9.76 -13.72
CA PRO A 64 -0.71 10.19 -13.12
C PRO A 64 -1.66 9.05 -12.72
N ASP A 65 -1.66 7.95 -13.47
CA ASP A 65 -2.49 6.77 -13.20
C ASP A 65 -2.00 6.00 -11.97
N ILE A 66 -0.69 5.82 -11.82
CA ILE A 66 -0.09 5.23 -10.61
C ILE A 66 -0.40 6.13 -9.40
N ARG A 67 -0.20 7.44 -9.54
CA ARG A 67 -0.51 8.42 -8.48
C ARG A 67 -1.97 8.35 -8.05
N ALA A 68 -2.91 8.36 -8.99
CA ALA A 68 -4.34 8.29 -8.68
C ALA A 68 -4.70 7.01 -7.92
N TYR A 69 -4.09 5.87 -8.27
CA TYR A 69 -4.32 4.62 -7.55
C TYR A 69 -3.74 4.65 -6.13
N LEU A 70 -2.52 5.17 -5.96
CA LEU A 70 -1.89 5.31 -4.65
C LEU A 70 -2.67 6.28 -3.74
N ASP A 71 -3.17 7.39 -4.27
CA ASP A 71 -3.98 8.34 -3.51
C ASP A 71 -5.29 7.70 -3.04
N ALA A 72 -5.92 6.86 -3.88
CA ALA A 72 -7.10 6.09 -3.49
C ALA A 72 -6.80 5.04 -2.40
N GLU A 73 -5.67 4.35 -2.49
CA GLU A 73 -5.21 3.41 -1.46
C GLU A 73 -4.87 4.10 -0.14
N ASN A 74 -4.27 5.30 -0.19
CA ASN A 74 -3.99 6.10 0.99
C ASN A 74 -5.29 6.53 1.68
N ALA A 75 -6.27 7.03 0.93
CA ALA A 75 -7.58 7.41 1.48
C ALA A 75 -8.30 6.23 2.12
N TYR A 76 -8.26 5.06 1.49
CA TYR A 76 -8.80 3.83 2.07
C TYR A 76 -8.06 3.45 3.36
N SER A 77 -6.73 3.47 3.34
CA SER A 77 -5.88 3.13 4.49
C SER A 77 -6.10 4.08 5.67
N GLU A 78 -6.22 5.38 5.42
CA GLU A 78 -6.54 6.39 6.44
C GLU A 78 -7.88 6.11 7.10
N ALA A 79 -8.93 5.87 6.31
CA ALA A 79 -10.25 5.57 6.82
C ALA A 79 -10.29 4.23 7.58
N ALA A 80 -9.61 3.20 7.08
CA ALA A 80 -9.52 1.89 7.72
C ALA A 80 -8.75 1.93 9.05
N MET A 81 -7.75 2.82 9.16
CA MET A 81 -6.91 2.96 10.35
C MET A 81 -7.42 4.00 11.34
N ALA A 82 -8.39 4.85 10.95
CA ALA A 82 -8.95 5.90 11.81
C ALA A 82 -9.41 5.40 13.20
N PRO A 83 -10.05 4.22 13.36
CA PRO A 83 -10.47 3.73 14.67
C PRO A 83 -9.34 3.45 15.66
N VAL A 84 -8.12 3.21 15.18
CA VAL A 84 -6.95 2.82 15.99
C VAL A 84 -5.90 3.93 16.10
N GLU A 85 -6.26 5.17 15.73
CA GLU A 85 -5.32 6.29 15.69
C GLU A 85 -4.62 6.56 17.04
N GLU A 86 -5.39 6.55 18.13
CA GLU A 86 -4.83 6.83 19.46
C GLU A 86 -3.90 5.71 19.95
N LEU A 87 -4.24 4.46 19.66
CA LEU A 87 -3.37 3.31 19.95
C LEU A 87 -2.06 3.42 19.14
N ARG A 88 -2.13 3.78 17.86
CA ARG A 88 -0.95 3.97 17.00
C ARG A 88 -0.02 5.06 17.54
N LYS A 89 -0.57 6.20 17.97
CA LYS A 89 0.20 7.29 18.60
C LYS A 89 0.87 6.84 19.91
N ALA A 90 0.16 6.08 20.75
CA ALA A 90 0.70 5.58 22.00
C ALA A 90 1.90 4.65 21.75
N LEU A 91 1.75 3.68 20.84
CA LEU A 91 2.82 2.76 20.45
C LEU A 91 4.02 3.49 19.83
N PHE A 92 3.78 4.48 18.97
CA PHE A 92 4.85 5.29 18.38
C PHE A 92 5.68 6.00 19.46
N LYS A 93 5.03 6.62 20.46
CA LYS A 93 5.70 7.28 21.58
C LYS A 93 6.52 6.28 22.41
N GLU A 94 5.97 5.10 22.66
CA GLU A 94 6.64 4.03 23.40
C GLU A 94 7.89 3.53 22.67
N MET A 95 7.79 3.27 21.36
CA MET A 95 8.91 2.85 20.52
C MET A 95 10.02 3.92 20.50
N ARG A 96 9.66 5.20 20.31
CA ARG A 96 10.62 6.31 20.34
C ARG A 96 11.31 6.43 21.70
N GLY A 97 10.58 6.27 22.79
CA GLY A 97 11.15 6.33 24.15
C GLY A 97 12.12 5.20 24.49
N ARG A 98 12.13 4.10 23.71
CA ARG A 98 13.07 2.97 23.89
C ARG A 98 14.36 3.10 23.09
N ILE A 99 14.44 4.04 22.16
CA ILE A 99 15.65 4.28 21.36
C ILE A 99 16.60 5.13 22.22
N LYS A 100 17.81 4.64 22.50
CA LYS A 100 18.87 5.43 23.14
C LYS A 100 19.40 6.45 22.11
N GLU A 101 19.53 7.70 22.52
CA GLU A 101 20.03 8.77 21.62
C GLU A 101 21.54 8.66 21.34
N ASP A 102 22.32 8.06 22.26
CA ASP A 102 23.73 7.74 22.07
C ASP A 102 23.91 6.25 21.72
N ASP A 103 23.99 5.95 20.44
CA ASP A 103 24.32 4.63 19.92
C ASP A 103 25.80 4.60 19.51
N SER A 104 26.68 4.44 20.50
CA SER A 104 28.10 4.16 20.24
C SER A 104 28.25 2.66 19.99
N SER A 105 28.60 2.29 18.75
CA SER A 105 28.97 0.92 18.43
C SER A 105 30.22 0.50 19.21
N VAL A 106 30.30 -0.79 19.58
CA VAL A 106 31.52 -1.33 20.19
C VAL A 106 32.70 -1.16 19.22
N PRO A 107 33.87 -0.65 19.67
CA PRO A 107 35.04 -0.53 18.81
C PRO A 107 35.44 -1.90 18.24
N ALA A 108 35.49 -2.00 16.91
CA ALA A 108 36.07 -3.16 16.24
C ALA A 108 37.58 -2.89 16.04
N PRO A 109 38.46 -3.85 16.37
CA PRO A 109 39.86 -3.74 15.98
C PRO A 109 39.96 -3.84 14.45
N ASP A 110 40.40 -2.75 13.82
CA ASP A 110 40.89 -2.80 12.43
C ASP A 110 42.15 -3.66 12.43
N GLY A 111 42.11 -4.74 11.65
CA GLY A 111 43.20 -5.70 11.51
C GLY A 111 44.43 -5.13 10.81
#